data_AF-A0A528WV04-F1
#
_entry.id   AF-A0A528WV04-F1
#
_cell.length_a   1.000
_cell.length_b   1.000
_cell.length_c   1.000
_cell.angle_alpha   90.00
_cell.angle_beta   90.00
_cell.angle_gamma   90.00
#
_symmetry.space_group_name_H-M   'P 1'
#
loop_
_entity.id
_entity.type
_entity.pdbx_description
1 polymer ?
#
loop_
_entity_poly.entity_id
_entity_poly.type
_entity_poly.pdbx_seq_one_letter_code
_entity_poly.pdbx_strand_id
1 'polypeptide(L)' 'RWVVERTFGWMTRWRRLVRDYEQRIDVSQAMILVAMGGNLIRRNAHP' A
#
# COMPACT_ATOMS: atom_id res chain seq x y z
N ARG A 1 12.88 13.81 0.09
CA ARG A 1 13.12 12.67 -0.83
C ARG A 1 12.93 11.28 -0.17
N TRP A 2 13.02 11.15 1.16
CA TRP A 2 12.97 9.83 1.83
C TRP A 2 11.57 9.33 2.25
N VAL A 3 10.66 10.23 2.60
CA VAL A 3 9.30 9.86 3.09
C VAL A 3 8.50 9.14 2.01
N VAL A 4 8.64 9.58 0.76
CA VAL A 4 7.93 8.99 -0.40
C VAL A 4 8.46 7.59 -0.67
N GLU A 5 9.78 7.43 -0.82
CA GLU A 5 10.44 6.12 -1.00
C GLU A 5 10.10 5.14 0.13
N ARG A 6 10.07 5.64 1.37
CA ARG A 6 9.66 4.83 2.54
C ARG A 6 8.21 4.41 2.43
N THR A 7 7.30 5.30 2.03
CA THR A 7 5.88 4.93 1.86
C THR A 7 5.71 3.83 0.80
N PHE A 8 6.42 3.93 -0.33
CA PHE A 8 6.44 2.89 -1.36
C PHE A 8 7.05 1.57 -0.88
N GLY A 9 8.16 1.61 -0.13
CA GLY A 9 8.77 0.41 0.45
C GLY A 9 7.84 -0.35 1.40
N TRP A 10 6.91 0.34 2.06
CA TRP A 10 5.95 -0.29 2.98
C TRP A 10 4.76 -0.90 2.23
N MET A 11 4.45 -0.35 1.05
CA MET A 11 3.46 -0.90 0.12
C MET A 11 3.95 -2.20 -0.55
N THR A 12 5.25 -2.39 -0.76
CA THR A 12 5.83 -3.65 -1.30
C THR A 12 5.52 -4.90 -0.46
N ARG A 13 5.19 -4.75 0.83
CA ARG A 13 4.75 -5.90 1.67
C ARG A 13 3.39 -6.48 1.24
N TRP A 14 2.58 -5.69 0.54
CA TRP A 14 1.29 -6.11 0.01
C TRP A 14 1.51 -6.86 -1.31
N ARG A 15 1.64 -8.19 -1.25
CA ARG A 15 1.94 -9.04 -2.43
C ARG A 15 1.00 -8.85 -3.62
N ARG A 16 -0.25 -8.46 -3.39
CA ARG A 16 -1.21 -8.19 -4.47
C ARG A 16 -0.99 -6.84 -5.18
N LEU A 17 -0.26 -5.91 -4.55
CA LEU A 17 0.14 -4.64 -5.16
C LEU A 17 1.42 -4.78 -6.00
N VAL A 18 2.27 -5.74 -5.64
CA VAL A 18 3.54 -6.02 -6.34
C VAL A 18 3.31 -6.79 -7.64
N ARG A 19 2.24 -7.57 -7.72
CA ARG A 19 1.89 -8.34 -8.89
C ARG A 19 0.43 -8.05 -9.20
N ASP A 20 0.19 -7.25 -10.24
CA ASP A 20 -1.14 -6.93 -10.73
C ASP A 20 -1.83 -8.21 -11.20
N TYR A 21 -2.58 -8.83 -10.29
CA TYR A 21 -3.42 -9.98 -10.61
C TYR A 21 -4.80 -9.56 -11.10
N GLU A 22 -5.25 -8.36 -10.75
CA GLU A 22 -6.53 -7.82 -11.17
C GLU A 22 -6.37 -7.08 -12.51
N GLN A 23 -7.08 -7.56 -13.54
CA GLN A 23 -7.18 -6.85 -14.82
C GLN A 23 -8.00 -5.56 -14.74
N ARG A 24 -8.69 -5.31 -13.62
CA ARG A 24 -9.59 -4.16 -13.43
C ARG A 24 -8.91 -3.09 -12.59
N ILE A 25 -8.79 -1.90 -13.18
CA ILE A 25 -8.18 -0.71 -12.58
C ILE A 25 -8.91 -0.31 -11.28
N ASP A 26 -10.23 -0.49 -11.21
CA ASP A 26 -11.03 -0.19 -10.02
C ASP A 26 -10.54 -0.93 -8.78
N VAL A 27 -10.14 -2.20 -8.96
CA VAL A 27 -9.71 -3.05 -7.86
C VAL A 27 -8.27 -2.73 -7.45
N SER A 28 -7.40 -2.46 -8.44
CA SER A 28 -6.05 -1.95 -8.18
C SER A 28 -6.09 -0.63 -7.40
N GLN A 29 -6.98 0.31 -7.75
CA GLN A 29 -7.17 1.56 -7.01
C GLN A 29 -7.64 1.32 -5.58
N ALA A 30 -8.64 0.45 -5.39
CA ALA A 30 -9.12 0.10 -4.05
C ALA A 30 -8.00 -0.52 -3.19
N MET A 31 -7.15 -1.37 -3.77
CA MET A 31 -6.04 -1.99 -3.06
C MET A 31 -4.90 -1.04 -2.72
N ILE A 32 -4.63 -0.02 -3.55
CA ILE A 32 -3.70 1.07 -3.18
C ILE A 32 -4.25 1.83 -1.95
N LEU A 33 -5.53 2.18 -1.94
CA LEU A 33 -6.16 2.89 -0.82
C LEU A 33 -6.12 2.06 0.48
N VAL A 34 -6.42 0.75 0.40
CA VAL A 34 -6.34 -0.17 1.52
C VAL A 34 -4.90 -0.29 2.04
N ALA A 35 -3.91 -0.39 1.15
CA ALA A 35 -2.50 -0.49 1.53
C ALA A 35 -2.02 0.78 2.26
N MET A 36 -2.44 1.97 1.80
CA MET A 36 -2.15 3.24 2.48
C MET A 36 -2.83 3.33 3.86
N GLY A 37 -4.11 2.96 3.95
CA GLY A 37 -4.86 2.92 5.21
C GLY A 37 -4.24 1.97 6.24
N GLY A 38 -3.87 0.75 5.82
CA GLY A 38 -3.20 -0.22 6.68
C GLY A 38 -1.82 0.24 7.14
N ASN A 39 -1.09 1.02 6.32
CA ASN A 39 0.17 1.63 6.73
C ASN A 39 -0.05 2.69 7.82
N LEU A 40 -1.04 3.56 7.66
CA LEU A 40 -1.37 4.58 8.64
C LEU A 40 -1.81 3.97 9.99
N ILE A 41 -2.67 2.95 9.95
CA ILE A 41 -3.12 2.23 11.15
C ILE A 41 -1.92 1.61 11.88
N ARG A 42 -1.01 0.96 11.16
CA ARG A 42 0.18 0.35 11.78
C ARG A 42 1.06 1.37 12.49
N ARG A 43 1.16 2.59 11.95
CA ARG A 43 1.95 3.68 12.53
C ARG A 43 1.27 4.35 13.72
N ASN A 44 -0.06 4.45 13.70
CA ASN A 44 -0.82 5.02 14.81
C ASN A 44 -1.01 4.04 15.96
N ALA A 45 -1.19 2.75 15.68
CA ALA A 45 -1.41 1.72 16.69
C ALA A 45 -0.12 1.31 17.44
N HIS A 46 1.04 1.49 16.82
CA HIS A 46 2.35 1.30 17.44
C HIS A 46 3.22 2.56 17.15
N PRO A 47 3.17 3.57 18.03
CA PRO A 47 4.04 4.75 17.94
C PRO A 47 5.51 4.42 18.16
#